data_AF-A0A935ZD14-F1
#
_entry.id   AF-A0A935ZD14-F1
#
_cell.length_a   1.000
_cell.length_b   1.000
_cell.length_c   1.000
_cell.angle_alpha   90.00
_cell.angle_beta   90.00
_cell.angle_gamma   90.00
#
_symmetry.space_group_name_H-M   'P 1'
#
loop_
_entity.id
_entity.type
_entity.pdbx_description
1 polymer ?
#
loop_
_entity_poly.entity_id
_entity_poly.type
_entity_poly.pdbx_seq_one_letter_code
_entity_poly.pdbx_strand_id
1 'polypeptide(L)' 'MRGFLSPALRKTQTEPQIRFSGLARGRRVKLAASAKTTLVKADQWARGEEVDTQVAEALLTALSSLKAKK' A
#
# COMPACT_ATOMS: atom_id res chain seq x y z
N MET A 1 -19.70 -17.82 -28.40
CA MET A 1 -18.55 -18.20 -27.56
C MET A 1 -18.44 -17.22 -26.39
N ARG A 2 -18.87 -17.60 -25.19
CA ARG A 2 -18.64 -16.80 -23.97
C ARG A 2 -17.16 -16.96 -23.62
N GLY A 3 -16.36 -15.93 -23.88
CA GLY A 3 -14.95 -15.91 -23.50
C GLY A 3 -14.81 -16.29 -22.04
N PHE A 4 -13.89 -17.22 -21.78
CA PHE A 4 -13.58 -17.75 -20.46
C PHE A 4 -13.19 -16.58 -19.55
N LEU A 5 -14.10 -16.13 -18.67
CA LEU A 5 -13.78 -15.12 -17.67
C LEU A 5 -12.86 -15.78 -16.66
N SER A 6 -11.55 -15.56 -16.79
CA SER A 6 -10.57 -15.99 -15.80
C SER A 6 -11.00 -15.46 -14.44
N PRO A 7 -11.06 -16.31 -13.39
CA PRO A 7 -11.42 -15.84 -12.06
C PRO A 7 -10.41 -14.77 -11.63
N ALA A 8 -10.92 -13.59 -11.28
CA ALA A 8 -10.09 -12.52 -10.74
C ALA A 8 -9.53 -12.98 -9.38
N LEU A 9 -8.28 -13.45 -9.37
CA LEU A 9 -7.55 -13.76 -8.15
C LEU A 9 -7.49 -12.49 -7.31
N ARG A 10 -8.25 -12.45 -6.20
CA ARG A 10 -8.22 -11.32 -5.28
C ARG A 10 -6.83 -11.27 -4.66
N LYS A 11 -6.16 -10.12 -4.79
CA LYS A 11 -4.87 -9.90 -4.13
C LYS A 11 -5.11 -9.82 -2.62
N THR A 12 -4.54 -10.76 -1.87
CA THR A 12 -4.63 -10.75 -0.41
C THR A 12 -3.69 -9.68 0.13
N GLN A 13 -4.24 -8.72 0.87
CA GLN A 13 -3.44 -7.69 1.53
C GLN A 13 -2.65 -8.29 2.69
N THR A 14 -1.41 -7.85 2.85
CA THR A 14 -0.59 -8.15 4.03
C THR A 14 -1.02 -7.30 5.22
N GLU A 15 -0.70 -7.72 6.44
CA GLU A 15 -1.04 -6.97 7.65
C GLU A 15 -0.54 -5.50 7.63
N PRO A 16 0.71 -5.19 7.18
CA PRO A 16 1.16 -3.80 7.03
C PRO A 16 0.31 -2.98 6.05
N GLN A 17 -0.14 -3.59 4.94
CA GLN A 17 -0.99 -2.92 3.95
C GLN A 17 -2.37 -2.62 4.50
N ILE A 18 -2.95 -3.55 5.26
CA ILE A 18 -4.22 -3.34 5.98
C ILE A 18 -4.06 -2.18 6.97
N ARG A 19 -3.02 -2.21 7.80
CA ARG A 19 -2.71 -1.12 8.76
C ARG A 19 -2.56 0.23 8.07
N PHE A 20 -1.85 0.28 6.94
CA PHE A 20 -1.70 1.51 6.16
C PHE A 20 -3.04 2.02 5.62
N SER A 21 -3.86 1.13 5.05
CA SER A 21 -5.18 1.50 4.50
C SER A 21 -6.14 2.07 5.56
N GLY A 22 -6.04 1.59 6.80
CA GLY A 22 -6.80 2.07 7.95
C GLY A 22 -6.41 3.47 8.44
N LEU A 23 -5.32 4.05 7.93
CA LEU A 23 -4.91 5.40 8.30
C LEU A 23 -5.78 6.47 7.60
N ALA A 24 -6.02 7.57 8.33
CA ALA A 24 -6.63 8.76 7.76
C ALA A 24 -5.84 9.25 6.54
N ARG A 25 -6.54 9.78 5.52
CA ARG A 25 -5.95 10.21 4.24
C ARG A 25 -4.74 11.12 4.42
N GLY A 26 -4.81 12.09 5.34
CA GLY A 26 -3.69 13.01 5.61
C GLY A 26 -2.41 12.31 6.10
N ARG A 27 -2.55 11.21 6.87
CA ARG A 27 -1.39 10.40 7.28
C ARG A 27 -0.84 9.59 6.11
N ARG A 28 -1.70 8.99 5.29
CA ARG A 28 -1.27 8.27 4.08
C ARG A 28 -0.51 9.18 3.10
N VAL A 29 -0.96 10.42 2.92
CA VAL A 29 -0.26 11.43 2.12
C VAL A 29 1.13 11.72 2.67
N LYS A 30 1.28 11.91 3.98
CA LYS A 30 2.59 12.15 4.62
C LYS A 30 3.53 10.96 4.47
N LEU A 31 3.02 9.74 4.64
CA LEU A 31 3.81 8.52 4.47
C LEU A 31 4.24 8.32 3.00
N ALA A 32 3.35 8.57 2.05
CA ALA A 32 3.67 8.53 0.62
C ALA A 32 4.79 9.53 0.27
N ALA A 33 4.70 10.76 0.80
CA ALA A 33 5.74 11.77 0.62
C ALA A 33 7.08 11.33 1.22
N SER A 34 7.10 10.74 2.44
CA SER A 34 8.33 10.22 3.03
C SER A 34 8.94 9.05 2.24
N ALA A 35 8.10 8.24 1.60
CA ALA A 35 8.51 7.15 0.73
C ALA A 35 8.84 7.62 -0.71
N LYS A 36 8.95 8.93 -0.94
CA LYS A 36 9.23 9.55 -2.25
C LYS A 36 8.30 9.05 -3.37
N THR A 37 7.04 8.79 -3.04
CA THR A 37 6.03 8.29 -3.99
C THR A 37 4.77 9.12 -3.94
N THR A 38 3.82 8.83 -4.83
CA THR A 38 2.51 9.49 -4.86
C THR A 38 1.51 8.75 -3.97
N LEU A 39 0.47 9.46 -3.50
CA LEU A 39 -0.63 8.84 -2.77
C LEU A 39 -1.27 7.70 -3.57
N VAL A 40 -1.38 7.85 -4.90
CA VAL A 40 -1.95 6.84 -5.79
C VAL A 40 -1.14 5.54 -5.69
N LYS A 41 0.18 5.61 -5.84
CA LYS A 41 1.06 4.44 -5.74
C LYS A 41 1.04 3.81 -4.34
N ALA A 42 0.96 4.64 -3.29
CA ALA A 42 0.84 4.14 -1.93
C ALA A 42 -0.50 3.43 -1.67
N ASP A 43 -1.61 3.92 -2.25
CA ASP A 43 -2.91 3.28 -2.16
C ASP A 43 -3.00 2.01 -3.04
N GLN A 44 -2.32 1.97 -4.18
CA GLN A 44 -2.13 0.75 -4.99
C GLN A 44 -1.42 -0.31 -4.16
N TRP A 45 -0.28 0.03 -3.55
CA TRP A 45 0.44 -0.86 -2.63
C TRP A 45 -0.46 -1.32 -1.47
N ALA A 46 -1.24 -0.43 -0.87
CA ALA A 46 -2.15 -0.77 0.22
C ALA A 46 -3.22 -1.79 -0.20
N ARG A 47 -3.62 -1.85 -1.48
CA ARG A 47 -4.55 -2.84 -2.03
C ARG A 47 -3.87 -4.18 -2.40
N GLY A 48 -2.57 -4.31 -2.14
CA GLY A 48 -1.78 -5.45 -2.56
C GLY A 48 -1.44 -5.41 -4.05
N GLU A 49 -1.60 -4.28 -4.73
CA GLU A 49 -1.17 -4.14 -6.12
C GLU A 49 0.35 -4.16 -6.24
N GLU A 50 0.82 -4.46 -7.45
CA GLU A 50 2.24 -4.49 -7.74
C GLU A 50 2.75 -3.06 -7.85
N VAL A 51 3.77 -2.74 -7.06
CA VAL A 51 4.51 -1.49 -7.07
C VAL A 51 5.99 -1.83 -7.05
N ASP A 52 6.82 -0.85 -7.40
CA ASP A 52 8.27 -0.96 -7.28
C ASP A 52 8.65 -1.40 -5.85
N THR A 53 9.56 -2.37 -5.75
CA THR A 53 10.02 -2.92 -4.47
C THR A 53 10.60 -1.83 -3.57
N GLN A 54 11.30 -0.85 -4.15
CA GLN A 54 11.87 0.29 -3.40
C GLN A 54 10.76 1.12 -2.74
N VAL A 55 9.63 1.31 -3.43
CA VAL A 55 8.48 2.04 -2.91
C VAL A 55 7.80 1.24 -1.80
N ALA A 56 7.63 -0.08 -1.99
CA ALA A 56 7.03 -0.96 -0.99
C ALA A 56 7.85 -0.97 0.32
N GLU A 57 9.17 -1.11 0.22
CA GLU A 57 10.09 -1.09 1.37
C GLU A 57 10.10 0.27 2.07
N ALA A 58 10.11 1.36 1.32
CA ALA A 58 10.06 2.70 1.88
C ALA A 58 8.73 2.98 2.63
N LEU A 59 7.60 2.52 2.08
CA LEU A 59 6.29 2.61 2.74
C LEU A 59 6.24 1.76 4.02
N LEU A 60 6.79 0.56 3.99
CA LEU A 60 6.85 -0.33 5.15
C LEU A 60 7.74 0.25 6.27
N THR A 61 8.87 0.85 5.90
CA THR A 61 9.76 1.55 6.83
C THR A 61 9.08 2.78 7.43
N ALA A 62 8.41 3.59 6.61
CA ALA A 62 7.67 4.77 7.07
C ALA A 62 6.50 4.41 7.99
N LEU A 63 5.79 3.31 7.70
CA LEU A 63 4.72 2.80 8.57
C LEU A 63 5.27 2.30 9.91
N SER A 64 6.44 1.64 9.90
CA SER A 64 7.08 1.12 11.10
C SER A 64 7.59 2.24 12.01
N SER A 65 8.15 3.31 11.45
CA SER A 65 8.59 4.49 12.23
C SER A 65 7.42 5.23 12.87
N LEU A 66 6.23 5.23 12.25
CA LEU A 66 5.01 5.75 12.85
C LEU A 66 4.60 4.96 14.10
N LYS A 67 4.76 3.63 14.08
CA LYS A 67 4.44 2.76 15.22
C LYS A 67 5.39 3.00 16.40
N ALA A 68 6.67 3.27 16.13
CA ALA A 68 7.69 3.52 17.15
C ALA A 68 7.52 4.87 17.87
N LYS A 69 6.76 5.82 17.29
CA LYS A 69 6.55 7.17 17.84
C LYS A 69 5.33 7.27 18.75
N LYS A 70 4.86 6.16 19.30
CA LYS A 70 3.71 6.08 20.19
C LYS A 70 4.17 5.69 21.59
#